data_AF-A0A352RUF1-F1
#
_entry.id   AF-A0A352RUF1-F1
#
_cell.length_a   1.000
_cell.length_b   1.000
_cell.length_c   1.000
_cell.angle_alpha   90.00
_cell.angle_beta   90.00
_cell.angle_gamma   90.00
#
_symmetry.space_group_name_H-M   'P 1'
#
loop_
_entity.id
_entity.type
_entity.pdbx_description
1 polymer ?
#
loop_
_entity_poly.entity_id
_entity_poly.type
_entity_poly.pdbx_seq_one_letter_code
_entity_poly.pdbx_strand_id
1 'polypeptide(L)'
;MYDAAAGAAVEQQHSQQLAQPDAVRTAPTDAHAPAPDGHAATQQLLVIDARINGANELAQSATPGTRVVVVAAGQDGVAAIQAALDQLGQVSSIQILGHGNPGEITLGTSQLTAASADINRAAEWASHLSTGADILLYGCRSGAGDSGEALIQRLAAVTGADVAASTNDTGSAAAGGDWTLEKSTGPIESHLDINADELAHYNGLLANASPTTTLGSSGETILLGGTATFEVTFTNPSSQPGYAPYIDVLLPATGYDGDDGATFVSATYQGIALNAQIITFGADGTAVHPIAKDASGNPLILRAADYGYRAGDQLVVLELPYASFGNGQPSATVDITVKLSELADANQPHVISVRGGFQYGNDALDNPTQD
;
A
#
# COMPACT_ATOMS: atom_id res chain seq x y z
N MET A 1 35.78 -19.64 -44.48
CA MET A 1 35.75 -21.10 -44.34
C MET A 1 34.34 -21.55 -44.68
N TYR A 2 34.23 -22.34 -45.74
CA TYR A 2 33.05 -23.09 -46.24
C TYR A 2 32.19 -23.67 -45.10
N ASP A 3 30.91 -24.02 -45.22
CA ASP A 3 29.81 -23.95 -46.20
C ASP A 3 28.68 -24.79 -45.54
N ALA A 4 27.43 -24.56 -45.92
CA ALA A 4 26.25 -25.46 -45.86
C ALA A 4 24.99 -24.63 -45.55
N ALA A 5 24.22 -24.14 -46.52
CA ALA A 5 23.41 -24.83 -47.54
C ALA A 5 21.96 -25.06 -47.08
N ALA A 6 21.07 -24.46 -47.89
CA ALA A 6 19.62 -24.51 -47.85
C ALA A 6 19.06 -25.84 -48.35
N GLY A 7 17.76 -26.07 -48.11
CA GLY A 7 16.98 -27.06 -48.83
C GLY A 7 15.52 -27.09 -48.38
N ALA A 8 14.62 -26.66 -49.26
CA ALA A 8 13.18 -26.61 -49.05
C ALA A 8 12.44 -27.78 -49.73
N ALA A 9 11.27 -28.11 -49.14
CA ALA A 9 10.00 -28.51 -49.75
C ALA A 9 9.78 -29.93 -50.33
N VAL A 10 8.66 -30.55 -49.90
CA VAL A 10 7.39 -30.86 -50.66
C VAL A 10 6.74 -32.17 -50.18
N GLU A 11 5.46 -32.03 -49.78
CA GLU A 11 4.27 -32.90 -49.85
C GLU A 11 4.35 -34.34 -50.41
N GLN A 12 3.65 -35.29 -49.76
CA GLN A 12 2.76 -36.25 -50.47
C GLN A 12 1.76 -36.94 -49.52
N GLN A 13 0.47 -36.86 -49.86
CA GLN A 13 -0.63 -37.66 -49.31
C GLN A 13 -0.61 -39.09 -49.86
N HIS A 14 -0.98 -40.08 -49.02
CA HIS A 14 -1.57 -41.33 -49.51
C HIS A 14 -2.52 -41.94 -48.47
N SER A 15 -3.79 -42.03 -48.86
CA SER A 15 -4.88 -42.75 -48.21
C SER A 15 -4.77 -44.26 -48.48
N GLN A 16 -4.93 -45.12 -47.45
CA GLN A 16 -5.47 -46.47 -47.60
C GLN A 16 -6.31 -46.87 -46.37
N GLN A 17 -7.51 -47.35 -46.67
CA GLN A 17 -8.51 -47.94 -45.79
C GLN A 17 -8.47 -49.47 -45.96
N LEU A 18 -8.80 -50.23 -44.91
CA LEU A 18 -9.22 -51.67 -44.79
C LEU A 18 -8.72 -52.16 -43.41
N ALA A 19 -9.44 -52.86 -42.52
CA ALA A 19 -10.73 -53.54 -42.52
C ALA A 19 -11.19 -53.77 -41.04
N GLN A 20 -12.51 -53.89 -40.81
CA GLN A 20 -13.13 -54.43 -39.58
C GLN A 20 -13.19 -55.96 -39.62
N PRO A 21 -13.32 -56.63 -38.45
CA PRO A 21 -14.59 -57.34 -38.21
C PRO A 21 -15.16 -57.27 -36.78
N ASP A 22 -16.50 -57.29 -36.78
CA ASP A 22 -17.58 -57.48 -35.80
C ASP A 22 -17.36 -57.98 -34.35
N ALA A 23 -17.92 -57.16 -33.45
CA ALA A 23 -18.97 -57.44 -32.45
C ALA A 23 -18.78 -58.48 -31.33
N VAL A 24 -18.75 -57.99 -30.07
CA VAL A 24 -19.54 -58.55 -28.96
C VAL A 24 -20.04 -57.42 -28.05
N ARG A 25 -21.36 -57.40 -27.85
CA ARG A 25 -22.12 -56.49 -26.97
C ARG A 25 -22.13 -57.06 -25.55
N THR A 26 -21.53 -56.36 -24.59
CA THR A 26 -21.78 -56.56 -23.15
C THR A 26 -21.79 -55.20 -22.44
N ALA A 27 -22.82 -54.96 -21.66
CA ALA A 27 -22.87 -54.04 -20.51
C ALA A 27 -23.27 -54.90 -19.30
N PRO A 28 -23.10 -54.50 -18.02
CA PRO A 28 -22.81 -53.15 -17.50
C PRO A 28 -21.75 -53.13 -16.37
N THR A 29 -21.36 -51.95 -15.87
CA THR A 29 -21.14 -51.68 -14.43
C THR A 29 -20.98 -50.19 -14.18
N ASP A 30 -21.94 -49.65 -13.41
CA ASP A 30 -21.96 -48.44 -12.59
C ASP A 30 -20.77 -47.48 -12.69
N ALA A 31 -20.93 -46.44 -13.51
CA ALA A 31 -20.28 -45.16 -13.26
C ALA A 31 -21.13 -44.42 -12.22
N HIS A 32 -20.63 -44.39 -10.98
CA HIS A 32 -21.09 -43.45 -9.96
C HIS A 32 -20.86 -42.04 -10.51
N ALA A 33 -21.93 -41.42 -11.04
CA ALA A 33 -21.91 -40.00 -11.32
C ALA A 33 -21.66 -39.29 -9.98
N PRO A 34 -20.71 -38.34 -9.88
CA PRO A 34 -20.65 -37.49 -8.72
C PRO A 34 -22.01 -36.81 -8.59
N ALA A 35 -22.57 -36.85 -7.39
CA ALA A 35 -23.75 -36.08 -7.06
C ALA A 35 -23.48 -34.61 -7.42
N PRO A 36 -24.47 -33.85 -7.94
CA PRO A 36 -24.32 -32.42 -8.02
C PRO A 36 -24.18 -31.91 -6.59
N ASP A 37 -23.02 -31.37 -6.23
CA ASP A 37 -22.85 -30.66 -4.97
C ASP A 37 -23.87 -29.51 -4.98
N GLY A 38 -24.88 -29.64 -4.13
CA GLY A 38 -25.95 -28.69 -3.95
C GLY A 38 -25.49 -27.43 -3.22
N HIS A 39 -24.38 -26.85 -3.65
CA HIS A 39 -23.99 -25.51 -3.22
C HIS A 39 -24.95 -24.55 -3.92
N ALA A 40 -25.93 -24.07 -3.16
CA ALA A 40 -26.69 -22.88 -3.52
C ALA A 40 -25.70 -21.82 -4.03
N ALA A 41 -25.99 -21.19 -5.17
CA ALA A 41 -25.09 -20.23 -5.81
C ALA A 41 -24.45 -19.30 -4.76
N THR A 42 -23.20 -19.57 -4.43
CA THR A 42 -22.50 -18.90 -3.35
C THR A 42 -22.20 -17.49 -3.80
N GLN A 43 -22.53 -16.52 -2.96
CA GLN A 43 -22.35 -15.11 -3.29
C GLN A 43 -20.87 -14.75 -3.18
N GLN A 44 -20.43 -13.82 -4.02
CA GLN A 44 -19.10 -13.20 -3.95
C GLN A 44 -19.23 -11.80 -3.35
N LEU A 45 -18.27 -11.43 -2.51
CA LEU A 45 -18.18 -10.10 -1.92
C LEU A 45 -16.95 -9.39 -2.48
N LEU A 46 -17.17 -8.35 -3.30
CA LEU A 46 -16.14 -7.43 -3.77
C LEU A 46 -16.12 -6.19 -2.88
N VAL A 47 -14.98 -5.92 -2.28
CA VAL A 47 -14.76 -4.80 -1.36
C VAL A 47 -13.67 -3.92 -1.90
N ILE A 48 -13.99 -2.64 -2.06
CA ILE A 48 -13.13 -1.67 -2.70
C ILE A 48 -12.91 -0.50 -1.74
N ASP A 49 -11.65 -0.18 -1.45
CA ASP A 49 -11.32 1.04 -0.76
C ASP A 49 -11.64 2.25 -1.65
N ALA A 50 -12.41 3.23 -1.15
CA ALA A 50 -12.75 4.44 -1.90
C ALA A 50 -11.54 5.30 -2.29
N ARG A 51 -10.38 5.04 -1.68
CA ARG A 51 -9.12 5.74 -1.89
C ARG A 51 -8.30 5.22 -3.08
N ILE A 52 -8.64 4.05 -3.63
CA ILE A 52 -8.00 3.67 -4.88
C ILE A 52 -8.52 4.58 -6.00
N ASN A 53 -7.64 5.01 -6.90
CA ASN A 53 -8.06 5.73 -8.09
C ASN A 53 -9.11 4.89 -8.85
N GLY A 54 -10.14 5.52 -9.42
CA GLY A 54 -11.16 4.79 -10.20
C GLY A 54 -12.04 3.80 -9.39
N ALA A 55 -12.09 3.91 -8.06
CA ALA A 55 -12.87 2.99 -7.21
C ALA A 55 -14.35 2.85 -7.63
N ASN A 56 -14.98 3.96 -8.05
CA ASN A 56 -16.39 3.96 -8.47
C ASN A 56 -16.60 3.26 -9.81
N GLU A 57 -15.68 3.44 -10.74
CA GLU A 57 -15.67 2.82 -12.06
C GLU A 57 -15.46 1.29 -11.90
N LEU A 58 -14.49 0.90 -11.08
CA LEU A 58 -14.28 -0.51 -10.70
C LEU A 58 -15.53 -1.10 -10.04
N ALA A 59 -16.14 -0.41 -9.09
CA ALA A 59 -17.37 -0.84 -8.43
C ALA A 59 -18.55 -1.02 -9.40
N GLN A 60 -18.70 -0.12 -10.38
CA GLN A 60 -19.78 -0.17 -11.38
C GLN A 60 -19.58 -1.27 -12.42
N SER A 61 -18.33 -1.71 -12.61
CA SER A 61 -17.97 -2.76 -13.57
C SER A 61 -17.97 -4.18 -12.98
N ALA A 62 -18.41 -4.32 -11.73
CA ALA A 62 -18.49 -5.61 -11.06
C ALA A 62 -19.33 -6.63 -11.84
N THR A 63 -18.90 -7.89 -11.85
CA THR A 63 -19.60 -8.97 -12.56
C THR A 63 -21.01 -9.19 -11.99
N PRO A 64 -22.00 -9.59 -12.81
CA PRO A 64 -23.35 -9.85 -12.33
C PRO A 64 -23.38 -10.95 -11.25
N GLY A 65 -24.03 -10.67 -10.13
CA GLY A 65 -24.14 -11.60 -8.99
C GLY A 65 -23.22 -11.25 -7.82
N THR A 66 -22.27 -10.35 -8.03
CA THR A 66 -21.31 -9.90 -7.00
C THR A 66 -21.90 -8.81 -6.12
N ARG A 67 -21.78 -8.96 -4.79
CA ARG A 67 -22.09 -7.88 -3.86
C ARG A 67 -20.89 -6.94 -3.78
N VAL A 68 -21.09 -5.67 -4.14
CA VAL A 68 -20.04 -4.65 -4.04
C VAL A 68 -20.21 -3.83 -2.76
N VAL A 69 -19.10 -3.58 -2.06
CA VAL A 69 -18.99 -2.65 -0.93
C VAL A 69 -17.85 -1.68 -1.20
N VAL A 70 -18.14 -0.39 -1.26
CA VAL A 70 -17.10 0.65 -1.30
C VAL A 70 -16.90 1.19 0.11
N VAL A 71 -15.70 1.06 0.66
CA VAL A 71 -15.34 1.49 2.03
C VAL A 71 -14.76 2.89 1.97
N ALA A 72 -15.41 3.86 2.63
CA ALA A 72 -14.90 5.22 2.69
C ALA A 72 -13.61 5.33 3.52
N ALA A 73 -12.78 6.34 3.24
CA ALA A 73 -11.50 6.57 3.94
C ALA A 73 -11.61 6.57 5.49
N GLY A 74 -12.66 7.22 6.02
CA GLY A 74 -12.93 7.30 7.46
C GLY A 74 -13.76 6.13 8.04
N GLN A 75 -14.05 5.10 7.25
CA GLN A 75 -14.85 3.95 7.65
C GLN A 75 -13.95 2.79 8.07
N ASP A 76 -14.34 2.06 9.12
CA ASP A 76 -13.70 0.80 9.50
C ASP A 76 -13.99 -0.28 8.46
N GLY A 77 -12.97 -0.65 7.67
CA GLY A 77 -13.08 -1.62 6.59
C GLY A 77 -13.41 -3.03 7.05
N VAL A 78 -12.82 -3.50 8.15
CA VAL A 78 -13.12 -4.84 8.68
C VAL A 78 -14.57 -4.93 9.17
N ALA A 79 -15.07 -3.88 9.82
CA ALA A 79 -16.47 -3.80 10.23
C ALA A 79 -17.42 -3.69 9.03
N ALA A 80 -17.02 -2.97 7.96
CA ALA A 80 -17.80 -2.89 6.73
C ALA A 80 -17.96 -4.25 6.04
N ILE A 81 -16.87 -5.05 6.00
CA ILE A 81 -16.91 -6.43 5.49
C ILE A 81 -17.86 -7.27 6.34
N GLN A 82 -17.71 -7.25 7.68
CA GLN A 82 -18.59 -8.01 8.57
C GLN A 82 -20.07 -7.66 8.36
N ALA A 83 -20.40 -6.36 8.31
CA ALA A 83 -21.78 -5.92 8.12
C ALA A 83 -22.37 -6.35 6.76
N ALA A 84 -21.53 -6.50 5.72
CA ALA A 84 -21.96 -7.03 4.44
C ALA A 84 -22.19 -8.55 4.50
N LEU A 85 -21.29 -9.28 5.15
CA LEU A 85 -21.43 -10.73 5.37
C LEU A 85 -22.68 -11.07 6.18
N ASP A 86 -23.01 -10.26 7.21
CA ASP A 86 -24.24 -10.40 8.00
C ASP A 86 -25.52 -10.32 7.14
N GLN A 87 -25.48 -9.57 6.02
CA GLN A 87 -26.61 -9.41 5.10
C GLN A 87 -26.67 -10.50 4.03
N LEU A 88 -25.51 -10.98 3.58
CA LEU A 88 -25.39 -11.98 2.51
C LEU A 88 -25.59 -13.41 3.01
N GLY A 89 -25.12 -13.71 4.22
CA GLY A 89 -24.99 -15.08 4.72
C GLY A 89 -23.64 -15.68 4.32
N GLN A 90 -23.65 -16.88 3.74
CA GLN A 90 -22.41 -17.56 3.34
C GLN A 90 -21.92 -17.10 1.96
N VAL A 91 -20.63 -16.72 1.88
CA VAL A 91 -19.94 -16.34 0.65
C VAL A 91 -18.85 -17.35 0.30
N SER A 92 -18.57 -17.52 -0.99
CA SER A 92 -17.44 -18.33 -1.46
C SER A 92 -16.17 -17.51 -1.68
N SER A 93 -16.28 -16.17 -1.73
CA SER A 93 -15.09 -15.33 -1.80
C SER A 93 -15.29 -13.94 -1.21
N ILE A 94 -14.20 -13.41 -0.65
CA ILE A 94 -14.05 -11.99 -0.32
C ILE A 94 -12.87 -11.46 -1.14
N GLN A 95 -13.10 -10.44 -1.95
CA GLN A 95 -12.11 -9.84 -2.83
C GLN A 95 -11.88 -8.41 -2.36
N ILE A 96 -10.68 -8.09 -1.91
CA ILE A 96 -10.36 -6.80 -1.29
C ILE A 96 -9.41 -6.04 -2.20
N LEU A 97 -9.86 -4.90 -2.72
CA LEU A 97 -9.05 -3.95 -3.47
C LEU A 97 -8.75 -2.76 -2.56
N GLY A 98 -7.47 -2.56 -2.27
CA GLY A 98 -7.02 -1.47 -1.42
C GLY A 98 -5.53 -1.21 -1.61
N HIS A 99 -5.02 -0.21 -0.90
CA HIS A 99 -3.60 0.07 -0.94
C HIS A 99 -2.81 -1.00 -0.17
N GLY A 100 -1.70 -1.45 -0.75
CA GLY A 100 -0.84 -2.47 -0.16
C GLY A 100 0.59 -2.00 0.10
N ASN A 101 1.23 -2.67 1.06
CA ASN A 101 2.68 -2.67 1.31
C ASN A 101 3.11 -4.12 1.63
N PRO A 102 4.42 -4.46 1.63
CA PRO A 102 4.89 -5.78 2.08
C PRO A 102 4.33 -6.23 3.44
N GLY A 103 3.37 -7.16 3.44
CA GLY A 103 2.72 -7.68 4.64
C GLY A 103 1.57 -6.84 5.20
N GLU A 104 1.01 -5.96 4.39
CA GLU A 104 -0.08 -5.07 4.78
C GLU A 104 -1.06 -4.82 3.63
N ILE A 105 -2.35 -4.76 3.98
CA ILE A 105 -3.39 -4.16 3.13
C ILE A 105 -4.21 -3.17 3.96
N THR A 106 -4.46 -1.99 3.41
CA THR A 106 -5.25 -0.93 4.05
C THR A 106 -6.64 -0.88 3.40
N LEU A 107 -7.67 -0.81 4.25
CA LEU A 107 -9.07 -0.69 3.84
C LEU A 107 -9.82 0.29 4.76
N GLY A 108 -10.13 1.49 4.25
CA GLY A 108 -10.60 2.61 5.07
C GLY A 108 -9.62 2.89 6.22
N THR A 109 -10.11 2.89 7.46
CA THR A 109 -9.25 3.06 8.65
C THR A 109 -8.61 1.77 9.15
N SER A 110 -8.91 0.61 8.52
CA SER A 110 -8.35 -0.67 8.92
C SER A 110 -7.00 -0.96 8.24
N GLN A 111 -6.07 -1.54 8.98
CA GLN A 111 -4.78 -2.02 8.49
C GLN A 111 -4.63 -3.50 8.85
N LEU A 112 -4.72 -4.36 7.86
CA LEU A 112 -4.55 -5.80 8.03
C LEU A 112 -3.07 -6.16 7.86
N THR A 113 -2.42 -6.41 9.00
CA THR A 113 -1.09 -7.02 9.08
C THR A 113 -1.17 -8.26 9.96
N ALA A 114 -0.16 -9.15 9.90
CA ALA A 114 -0.10 -10.36 10.73
C ALA A 114 -0.19 -10.09 12.26
N ALA A 115 0.17 -8.88 12.70
CA ALA A 115 0.19 -8.46 14.11
C ALA A 115 -0.90 -7.44 14.47
N SER A 116 -1.66 -6.95 13.50
CA SER A 116 -2.69 -5.92 13.71
C SER A 116 -3.83 -6.41 14.62
N ALA A 117 -4.54 -5.49 15.29
CA ALA A 117 -5.79 -5.84 15.97
C ALA A 117 -6.87 -6.26 14.96
N ASP A 118 -6.83 -5.66 13.76
CA ASP A 118 -7.78 -5.87 12.68
C ASP A 118 -7.78 -7.30 12.14
N ILE A 119 -6.61 -7.95 12.07
CA ILE A 119 -6.52 -9.35 11.68
C ILE A 119 -7.28 -10.27 12.63
N ASN A 120 -7.37 -9.91 13.92
CA ASN A 120 -8.13 -10.69 14.89
C ASN A 120 -9.62 -10.44 14.76
N ARG A 121 -10.02 -9.21 14.40
CA ARG A 121 -11.43 -8.88 14.12
C ARG A 121 -11.92 -9.58 12.84
N ALA A 122 -11.05 -9.77 11.85
CA ALA A 122 -11.34 -10.53 10.65
C ALA A 122 -11.69 -12.01 10.91
N ALA A 123 -11.36 -12.57 12.08
CA ALA A 123 -11.74 -13.93 12.47
C ALA A 123 -13.27 -14.13 12.47
N GLU A 124 -14.05 -13.08 12.75
CA GLU A 124 -15.51 -13.13 12.75
C GLU A 124 -16.10 -13.47 11.37
N TRP A 125 -15.36 -13.16 10.29
CA TRP A 125 -15.74 -13.50 8.92
C TRP A 125 -15.89 -15.01 8.73
N ALA A 126 -15.14 -15.83 9.47
CA ALA A 126 -15.13 -17.29 9.33
C ALA A 126 -16.53 -17.93 9.35
N SER A 127 -17.44 -17.38 10.17
CA SER A 127 -18.81 -17.89 10.30
C SER A 127 -19.68 -17.68 9.05
N HIS A 128 -19.22 -16.83 8.12
CA HIS A 128 -19.87 -16.48 6.86
C HIS A 128 -19.13 -17.03 5.64
N LEU A 129 -18.08 -17.84 5.82
CA LEU A 129 -17.33 -18.41 4.72
C LEU A 129 -17.81 -19.83 4.42
N SER A 130 -18.02 -20.15 3.15
CA SER A 130 -18.26 -21.52 2.72
C SER A 130 -17.00 -22.38 2.89
N THR A 131 -17.17 -23.71 2.87
CA THR A 131 -16.01 -24.61 2.78
C THR A 131 -15.22 -24.32 1.50
N GLY A 132 -13.90 -24.12 1.62
CA GLY A 132 -13.05 -23.74 0.50
C GLY A 132 -13.30 -22.32 -0.01
N ALA A 133 -13.75 -21.40 0.85
CA ALA A 133 -13.86 -20.01 0.47
C ALA A 133 -12.49 -19.35 0.34
N ASP A 134 -12.40 -18.40 -0.60
CA ASP A 134 -11.17 -17.66 -0.88
C ASP A 134 -11.21 -16.23 -0.34
N ILE A 135 -10.06 -15.72 0.10
CA ILE A 135 -9.86 -14.29 0.33
C ILE A 135 -8.75 -13.79 -0.61
N LEU A 136 -9.12 -12.90 -1.53
CA LEU A 136 -8.22 -12.36 -2.54
C LEU A 136 -7.79 -10.94 -2.14
N LEU A 137 -6.49 -10.74 -1.87
CA LEU A 137 -5.91 -9.46 -1.47
C LEU A 137 -5.26 -8.76 -2.67
N TYR A 138 -6.02 -7.89 -3.32
CA TYR A 138 -5.55 -7.00 -4.38
C TYR A 138 -5.04 -5.69 -3.76
N GLY A 139 -3.77 -5.69 -3.38
CA GLY A 139 -3.05 -4.50 -2.93
C GLY A 139 -1.57 -4.69 -3.14
N CYS A 140 -0.91 -3.64 -3.64
CA CYS A 140 0.48 -3.72 -4.08
C CYS A 140 1.37 -4.37 -3.01
N ARG A 141 2.03 -5.48 -3.37
CA ARG A 141 3.02 -6.19 -2.56
C ARG A 141 2.51 -6.72 -1.21
N SER A 142 1.21 -6.79 -0.99
CA SER A 142 0.61 -7.31 0.26
C SER A 142 1.14 -8.71 0.64
N GLY A 143 1.43 -9.57 -0.34
CA GLY A 143 2.03 -10.89 -0.18
C GLY A 143 3.56 -10.95 -0.30
N ALA A 144 4.25 -9.82 -0.45
CA ALA A 144 5.69 -9.79 -0.69
C ALA A 144 6.52 -10.09 0.57
N GLY A 145 7.57 -10.92 0.39
CA GLY A 145 8.54 -11.24 1.44
C GLY A 145 7.96 -12.03 2.63
N ASP A 146 8.74 -12.07 3.71
CA ASP A 146 8.39 -12.79 4.94
C ASP A 146 7.20 -12.16 5.66
N SER A 147 7.07 -10.82 5.62
CA SER A 147 5.91 -10.12 6.20
C SER A 147 4.63 -10.43 5.42
N GLY A 148 4.71 -10.51 4.08
CA GLY A 148 3.61 -10.95 3.23
C GLY A 148 3.18 -12.40 3.47
N GLU A 149 4.14 -13.32 3.64
CA GLU A 149 3.83 -14.69 4.09
C GLU A 149 3.08 -14.68 5.43
N ALA A 150 3.58 -13.93 6.40
CA ALA A 150 2.99 -13.88 7.72
C ALA A 150 1.55 -13.33 7.68
N LEU A 151 1.27 -12.33 6.84
CA LEU A 151 -0.08 -11.79 6.65
C LEU A 151 -1.04 -12.86 6.13
N ILE A 152 -0.73 -13.50 4.99
CA ILE A 152 -1.66 -14.47 4.37
C ILE A 152 -1.86 -15.70 5.25
N GLN A 153 -0.80 -16.19 5.90
CA GLN A 153 -0.88 -17.33 6.82
C GLN A 153 -1.73 -17.00 8.05
N ARG A 154 -1.56 -15.80 8.61
CA ARG A 154 -2.37 -15.37 9.76
C ARG A 154 -3.84 -15.23 9.37
N LEU A 155 -4.13 -14.61 8.23
CA LEU A 155 -5.50 -14.42 7.77
C LEU A 155 -6.19 -15.76 7.49
N ALA A 156 -5.49 -16.69 6.82
CA ALA A 156 -5.98 -18.05 6.61
C ALA A 156 -6.26 -18.77 7.93
N ALA A 157 -5.34 -18.67 8.90
CA ALA A 157 -5.48 -19.33 10.19
C ALA A 157 -6.68 -18.83 11.02
N VAL A 158 -7.01 -17.53 10.95
CA VAL A 158 -8.13 -16.96 11.72
C VAL A 158 -9.47 -17.06 11.02
N THR A 159 -9.49 -17.15 9.68
CA THR A 159 -10.73 -17.23 8.89
C THR A 159 -11.09 -18.65 8.46
N GLY A 160 -10.10 -19.54 8.35
CA GLY A 160 -10.25 -20.87 7.74
C GLY A 160 -10.34 -20.85 6.21
N ALA A 161 -10.16 -19.68 5.58
CA ALA A 161 -10.16 -19.50 4.13
C ALA A 161 -8.79 -19.80 3.52
N ASP A 162 -8.78 -20.09 2.23
CA ASP A 162 -7.58 -19.97 1.42
C ASP A 162 -7.36 -18.49 1.07
N VAL A 163 -6.14 -17.99 1.19
CA VAL A 163 -5.82 -16.57 1.02
C VAL A 163 -4.79 -16.42 -0.08
N ALA A 164 -5.05 -15.51 -1.02
CA ALA A 164 -4.11 -15.12 -2.07
C ALA A 164 -3.77 -13.63 -2.02
N ALA A 165 -2.55 -13.26 -2.40
CA ALA A 165 -2.07 -11.88 -2.36
C ALA A 165 -1.03 -11.58 -3.45
N SER A 166 -0.94 -10.31 -3.84
CA SER A 166 0.04 -9.82 -4.81
C SER A 166 1.41 -9.59 -4.17
N THR A 167 2.47 -9.99 -4.85
CA THR A 167 3.88 -9.85 -4.45
C THR A 167 4.58 -8.67 -5.13
N ASN A 168 3.95 -8.09 -6.15
CA ASN A 168 4.42 -6.96 -6.95
C ASN A 168 3.37 -5.84 -6.93
N ASP A 169 3.47 -4.88 -7.85
CA ASP A 169 2.49 -3.80 -7.91
C ASP A 169 1.20 -4.31 -8.58
N THR A 170 0.05 -4.08 -7.95
CA THR A 170 -1.26 -4.49 -8.47
C THR A 170 -1.89 -3.38 -9.31
N GLY A 171 -2.37 -3.68 -10.51
CA GLY A 171 -3.08 -2.72 -11.36
C GLY A 171 -2.67 -2.75 -12.84
N SER A 172 -2.50 -1.58 -13.43
CA SER A 172 -2.26 -1.41 -14.86
C SER A 172 -0.89 -1.95 -15.30
N ALA A 173 -0.87 -2.76 -16.36
CA ALA A 173 0.35 -3.19 -17.04
C ALA A 173 1.16 -2.00 -17.60
N ALA A 174 0.50 -0.92 -18.02
CA ALA A 174 1.17 0.28 -18.50
C ALA A 174 1.89 1.06 -17.37
N ALA A 175 1.40 0.93 -16.14
CA ALA A 175 2.01 1.49 -14.93
C ALA A 175 3.02 0.54 -14.27
N GLY A 176 3.24 -0.66 -14.83
CA GLY A 176 4.20 -1.64 -14.33
C GLY A 176 3.64 -2.65 -13.31
N GLY A 177 2.32 -2.72 -13.16
CA GLY A 177 1.66 -3.71 -12.32
C GLY A 177 0.88 -4.76 -13.11
N ASP A 178 0.22 -5.68 -12.42
CA ASP A 178 -0.72 -6.61 -13.01
C ASP A 178 -1.83 -7.01 -12.02
N TRP A 179 -2.79 -7.83 -12.44
CA TRP A 179 -3.92 -8.28 -11.60
C TRP A 179 -3.76 -9.72 -11.11
N THR A 180 -2.54 -10.25 -11.14
CA THR A 180 -2.21 -11.60 -10.68
C THR A 180 -1.98 -11.58 -9.17
N LEU A 181 -2.34 -12.68 -8.51
CA LEU A 181 -1.96 -12.95 -7.13
C LEU A 181 -0.95 -14.10 -7.16
N GLU A 182 0.33 -13.80 -6.94
CA GLU A 182 1.41 -14.79 -7.13
C GLU A 182 1.56 -15.73 -5.93
N LYS A 183 0.89 -15.43 -4.82
CA LYS A 183 1.09 -16.13 -3.57
C LYS A 183 -0.23 -16.55 -2.97
N SER A 184 -0.33 -17.81 -2.53
CA SER A 184 -1.52 -18.33 -1.85
C SER A 184 -1.18 -19.30 -0.73
N THR A 185 -2.10 -19.47 0.23
CA THR A 185 -2.00 -20.46 1.31
C THR A 185 -2.55 -21.84 0.93
N GLY A 186 -3.33 -21.91 -0.16
CA GLY A 186 -3.94 -23.14 -0.68
C GLY A 186 -4.43 -22.97 -2.12
N PRO A 187 -5.28 -23.89 -2.61
CA PRO A 187 -6.00 -23.73 -3.87
C PRO A 187 -6.81 -22.44 -3.89
N ILE A 188 -6.96 -21.83 -5.06
CA ILE A 188 -7.74 -20.60 -5.25
C ILE A 188 -8.61 -20.84 -6.49
N GLU A 189 -9.91 -20.99 -6.28
CA GLU A 189 -10.89 -21.21 -7.34
C GLU A 189 -11.62 -19.92 -7.74
N SER A 190 -11.51 -18.88 -6.92
CA SER A 190 -12.11 -17.57 -7.16
C SER A 190 -11.26 -16.68 -8.07
N HIS A 191 -11.93 -15.75 -8.73
CA HIS A 191 -11.31 -14.73 -9.58
C HIS A 191 -11.80 -13.35 -9.19
N LEU A 192 -11.09 -12.31 -9.64
CA LEU A 192 -11.53 -10.92 -9.48
C LEU A 192 -12.81 -10.67 -10.28
N ASP A 193 -13.87 -10.29 -9.59
CA ASP A 193 -15.21 -10.03 -10.10
C ASP A 193 -15.37 -8.60 -10.63
N ILE A 194 -14.45 -8.21 -11.51
CA ILE A 194 -14.45 -6.95 -12.25
C ILE A 194 -14.37 -7.28 -13.73
N ASN A 195 -15.11 -6.54 -14.56
CA ASN A 195 -15.07 -6.72 -16.00
C ASN A 195 -13.63 -6.59 -16.54
N ALA A 196 -13.18 -7.58 -17.32
CA ALA A 196 -11.84 -7.60 -17.90
C ALA A 196 -11.54 -6.36 -18.78
N ASP A 197 -12.55 -5.81 -19.45
CA ASP A 197 -12.40 -4.56 -20.20
C ASP A 197 -12.09 -3.41 -19.25
N GLU A 198 -12.75 -3.31 -18.09
CA GLU A 198 -12.46 -2.24 -17.11
C GLU A 198 -11.05 -2.40 -16.52
N LEU A 199 -10.65 -3.63 -16.16
CA LEU A 199 -9.29 -3.91 -15.68
C LEU A 199 -8.21 -3.54 -16.70
N ALA A 200 -8.51 -3.66 -17.99
CA ALA A 200 -7.61 -3.26 -19.08
C ALA A 200 -7.57 -1.74 -19.32
N HIS A 201 -8.65 -1.01 -18.99
CA HIS A 201 -8.71 0.45 -19.08
C HIS A 201 -8.19 1.15 -17.82
N TYR A 202 -8.06 0.43 -16.70
CA TYR A 202 -7.45 0.95 -15.49
C TYR A 202 -6.01 1.41 -15.76
N ASN A 203 -5.71 2.67 -15.46
CA ASN A 203 -4.42 3.31 -15.76
C ASN A 203 -3.52 3.50 -14.54
N GLY A 204 -3.98 3.11 -13.35
CA GLY A 204 -3.26 3.31 -12.09
C GLY A 204 -2.65 2.04 -11.52
N LEU A 205 -2.12 2.15 -10.31
CA LEU A 205 -1.77 1.05 -9.43
C LEU A 205 -2.60 1.15 -8.15
N LEU A 206 -2.75 0.05 -7.42
CA LEU A 206 -3.31 0.04 -6.06
C LEU A 206 -2.23 0.38 -5.01
N ALA A 207 -1.34 1.32 -5.33
CA ALA A 207 -0.21 1.74 -4.52
C ALA A 207 -0.43 3.15 -3.97
N ASN A 208 0.11 3.42 -2.78
CA ASN A 208 0.23 4.76 -2.25
C ASN A 208 1.63 5.31 -2.49
N ALA A 209 1.74 6.62 -2.68
CA ALA A 209 3.01 7.30 -2.58
C ALA A 209 3.57 7.08 -1.17
N SER A 210 4.82 6.64 -1.08
CA SER A 210 5.43 6.24 0.18
C SER A 210 6.83 6.82 0.26
N PRO A 211 6.95 8.11 0.63
CA PRO A 211 8.23 8.78 0.64
C PRO A 211 9.07 8.27 1.81
N THR A 212 10.39 8.22 1.60
CA THR A 212 11.36 7.97 2.66
C THR A 212 12.30 9.14 2.79
N THR A 213 12.72 9.41 4.02
CA THR A 213 13.73 10.42 4.33
C THR A 213 14.88 9.79 5.09
N THR A 214 16.11 10.07 4.68
CA THR A 214 17.32 9.64 5.37
C THR A 214 18.17 10.83 5.78
N LEU A 215 18.71 10.79 7.00
CA LEU A 215 19.69 11.76 7.48
C LEU A 215 21.08 11.31 7.00
N GLY A 216 21.82 12.20 6.34
CA GLY A 216 23.12 11.88 5.73
C GLY A 216 24.24 11.70 6.76
N SER A 217 24.48 12.71 7.60
CA SER A 217 25.47 12.67 8.67
C SER A 217 24.81 12.60 10.05
N SER A 218 25.37 11.79 10.94
CA SER A 218 25.01 11.74 12.37
C SER A 218 26.26 12.00 13.22
N GLY A 219 26.10 12.70 14.34
CA GLY A 219 27.19 12.91 15.31
C GLY A 219 28.14 14.09 15.03
N GLU A 220 27.68 15.14 14.32
CA GLU A 220 28.47 16.36 14.18
C GLU A 220 28.73 17.01 15.55
N THR A 221 29.99 17.39 15.82
CA THR A 221 30.33 18.17 17.01
C THR A 221 30.14 19.65 16.69
N ILE A 222 29.09 20.24 17.26
CA ILE A 222 28.77 21.66 17.11
C ILE A 222 29.34 22.42 18.31
N LEU A 223 30.01 23.53 18.07
CA LEU A 223 30.38 24.44 19.15
C LEU A 223 29.11 25.04 19.78
N LEU A 224 29.14 25.29 21.09
CA LEU A 224 28.05 26.01 21.77
C LEU A 224 27.81 27.37 21.10
N GLY A 225 26.55 27.69 20.82
CA GLY A 225 26.16 28.89 20.05
C GLY A 225 26.45 28.82 18.55
N GLY A 226 27.12 27.77 18.08
CA GLY A 226 27.48 27.55 16.70
C GLY A 226 26.34 27.01 15.84
N THR A 227 26.59 26.94 14.54
CA THR A 227 25.70 26.34 13.55
C THR A 227 26.30 25.07 12.97
N ALA A 228 25.44 24.13 12.58
CA ALA A 228 25.84 22.99 11.78
C ALA A 228 24.85 22.78 10.64
N THR A 229 25.33 22.16 9.56
CA THR A 229 24.54 21.84 8.38
C THR A 229 24.58 20.33 8.16
N PHE A 230 23.42 19.71 8.04
CA PHE A 230 23.29 18.29 7.72
C PHE A 230 22.39 18.10 6.50
N GLU A 231 22.62 17.01 5.79
CA GLU A 231 21.86 16.64 4.61
C GLU A 231 20.66 15.76 4.98
N VAL A 232 19.51 16.06 4.40
CA VAL A 232 18.32 15.20 4.42
C VAL A 232 18.01 14.78 2.99
N THR A 233 18.03 13.48 2.74
CA THR A 233 17.70 12.92 1.43
C THR A 233 16.26 12.42 1.42
N PHE A 234 15.46 12.93 0.48
CA PHE A 234 14.09 12.51 0.20
C PHE A 234 14.04 11.64 -1.04
N THR A 235 13.31 10.53 -0.97
CA THR A 235 12.99 9.65 -2.09
C THR A 235 11.54 9.19 -2.02
N ASN A 236 10.99 8.69 -3.12
CA ASN A 236 9.75 7.94 -3.13
C ASN A 236 10.00 6.58 -3.81
N PRO A 237 10.30 5.51 -3.06
CA PRO A 237 10.48 4.17 -3.64
C PRO A 237 9.20 3.56 -4.21
N SER A 238 8.02 4.11 -3.88
CA SER A 238 6.75 3.66 -4.45
C SER A 238 6.70 3.95 -5.96
N SER A 239 6.06 3.04 -6.69
CA SER A 239 5.68 3.25 -8.10
C SER A 239 4.57 4.28 -8.26
N GLN A 240 3.79 4.55 -7.21
CA GLN A 240 2.84 5.66 -7.18
C GLN A 240 3.58 6.98 -6.93
N PRO A 241 3.56 7.95 -7.87
CA PRO A 241 4.06 9.28 -7.60
C PRO A 241 3.21 9.96 -6.52
N GLY A 242 3.87 10.72 -5.66
CA GLY A 242 3.17 11.62 -4.74
C GLY A 242 3.28 13.07 -5.17
N TYR A 243 2.35 13.91 -4.73
CA TYR A 243 2.21 15.29 -5.19
C TYR A 243 2.48 16.32 -4.09
N ALA A 244 3.17 17.40 -4.48
CA ALA A 244 3.67 18.47 -3.59
C ALA A 244 4.45 17.90 -2.38
N PRO A 245 5.63 17.31 -2.61
CA PRO A 245 6.46 16.73 -1.55
C PRO A 245 6.95 17.77 -0.54
N TYR A 246 7.01 17.35 0.72
CA TYR A 246 7.58 18.13 1.81
C TYR A 246 8.45 17.25 2.72
N ILE A 247 9.31 17.92 3.50
CA ILE A 247 10.08 17.33 4.59
C ILE A 247 9.68 18.02 5.89
N ASP A 248 9.32 17.25 6.90
CA ASP A 248 9.24 17.74 8.27
C ASP A 248 10.56 17.49 8.99
N VAL A 249 11.00 18.48 9.74
CA VAL A 249 12.16 18.40 10.64
C VAL A 249 11.67 18.71 12.04
N LEU A 250 11.81 17.74 12.93
CA LEU A 250 11.54 17.94 14.35
C LEU A 250 12.86 18.30 15.04
N LEU A 251 12.85 19.43 15.75
CA LEU A 251 14.02 19.98 16.41
C LEU A 251 13.77 20.16 17.91
N PRO A 252 14.70 19.71 18.76
CA PRO A 252 14.58 19.82 20.22
C PRO A 252 14.96 21.24 20.65
N ALA A 253 14.13 22.22 20.30
CA ALA A 253 14.39 23.65 20.55
C ALA A 253 14.49 23.97 22.04
N THR A 254 13.82 23.18 22.89
CA THR A 254 13.91 23.31 24.34
C THR A 254 15.04 22.49 24.96
N GLY A 255 15.71 21.62 24.20
CA GLY A 255 16.82 20.78 24.67
C GLY A 255 16.45 19.87 25.86
N TYR A 256 17.37 19.70 26.81
CA TYR A 256 17.18 18.87 28.00
C TYR A 256 16.55 19.62 29.17
N ASP A 257 17.00 20.85 29.46
CA ASP A 257 16.60 21.59 30.66
C ASP A 257 15.73 22.84 30.38
N GLY A 258 15.55 23.19 29.11
CA GLY A 258 14.53 24.13 28.66
C GLY A 258 15.05 25.29 27.81
N ASP A 259 16.35 25.54 27.79
CA ASP A 259 16.97 26.66 27.07
C ASP A 259 18.26 26.28 26.32
N ASP A 260 18.56 24.99 26.25
CA ASP A 260 19.84 24.42 25.85
C ASP A 260 19.75 23.71 24.47
N GLY A 261 18.61 23.85 23.78
CA GLY A 261 18.25 23.13 22.57
C GLY A 261 18.86 23.58 21.24
N ALA A 262 18.37 22.98 20.15
CA ALA A 262 18.74 23.30 18.78
C ALA A 262 17.57 23.88 17.99
N THR A 263 17.78 24.98 17.26
CA THR A 263 16.74 25.69 16.50
C THR A 263 17.09 25.83 15.02
N PHE A 264 16.06 25.91 14.17
CA PHE A 264 16.23 26.07 12.72
C PHE A 264 16.89 27.41 12.35
N VAL A 265 17.73 27.39 11.30
CA VAL A 265 18.34 28.60 10.71
C VAL A 265 17.93 28.75 9.25
N SER A 266 18.20 27.74 8.42
CA SER A 266 17.91 27.78 6.99
C SER A 266 17.84 26.38 6.39
N ALA A 267 17.24 26.27 5.21
CA ALA A 267 17.31 25.07 4.38
C ALA A 267 17.55 25.46 2.92
N THR A 268 18.43 24.74 2.23
CA THR A 268 18.69 24.94 0.81
C THR A 268 18.62 23.63 0.03
N TYR A 269 18.03 23.70 -1.17
CA TYR A 269 18.07 22.62 -2.15
C TYR A 269 18.89 23.09 -3.34
N GLN A 270 20.03 22.42 -3.61
CA GLN A 270 20.98 22.83 -4.65
C GLN A 270 21.39 24.32 -4.55
N GLY A 271 21.55 24.82 -3.31
CA GLY A 271 21.91 26.20 -3.02
C GLY A 271 20.74 27.21 -3.12
N ILE A 272 19.54 26.79 -3.50
CA ILE A 272 18.34 27.62 -3.51
C ILE A 272 17.65 27.52 -2.16
N ALA A 273 17.36 28.67 -1.53
CA ALA A 273 16.64 28.70 -0.26
C ALA A 273 15.23 28.13 -0.41
N LEU A 274 14.87 27.20 0.48
CA LEU A 274 13.53 26.65 0.57
C LEU A 274 12.62 27.52 1.44
N ASN A 275 11.32 27.48 1.17
CA ASN A 275 10.33 28.01 2.09
C ASN A 275 10.25 27.11 3.32
N ALA A 276 10.40 27.70 4.51
CA ALA A 276 10.35 26.99 5.78
C ALA A 276 9.24 27.58 6.64
N GLN A 277 8.30 26.74 7.04
CA GLN A 277 7.25 27.08 7.99
C GLN A 277 7.62 26.49 9.35
N ILE A 278 7.82 27.33 10.35
CA ILE A 278 8.27 26.92 11.68
C ILE A 278 7.08 26.99 12.64
N ILE A 279 6.72 25.85 13.24
CA ILE A 279 5.64 25.69 14.18
C ILE A 279 6.22 25.25 15.51
N THR A 280 5.82 25.89 16.60
CA THR A 280 6.16 25.46 17.95
C THR A 280 5.09 24.51 18.46
N PHE A 281 5.48 23.36 19.03
CA PHE A 281 4.55 22.48 19.73
C PHE A 281 3.92 23.24 20.89
N GLY A 282 2.58 23.30 20.91
CA GLY A 282 1.80 24.00 21.92
C GLY A 282 1.97 23.42 23.32
N ALA A 283 1.40 24.09 24.32
CA ALA A 283 1.46 23.65 25.72
C ALA A 283 0.82 22.27 25.95
N ASP A 284 -0.07 21.83 25.05
CA ASP A 284 -0.68 20.50 25.04
C ASP A 284 0.20 19.44 24.35
N GLY A 285 1.39 19.83 23.87
CA GLY A 285 2.33 18.98 23.17
C GLY A 285 1.97 18.72 21.70
N THR A 286 1.06 19.50 21.10
CA THR A 286 0.63 19.30 19.71
C THR A 286 1.05 20.42 18.77
N ALA A 287 1.25 20.09 17.50
CA ALA A 287 1.47 21.04 16.42
C ALA A 287 0.52 20.72 15.27
N VAL A 288 -0.20 21.74 14.79
CA VAL A 288 -1.00 21.64 13.57
C VAL A 288 -0.06 21.82 12.38
N HIS A 289 -0.01 20.83 11.51
CA HIS A 289 0.79 20.88 10.30
C HIS A 289 0.18 21.91 9.32
N PRO A 290 0.98 22.80 8.73
CA PRO A 290 0.48 23.92 7.92
C PRO A 290 -0.12 23.52 6.57
N ILE A 291 0.42 22.46 5.94
CA ILE A 291 0.04 22.06 4.58
C ILE A 291 -0.57 20.64 4.46
N ALA A 292 -0.13 19.69 5.28
CA ALA A 292 -0.60 18.30 5.21
C ALA A 292 -1.95 18.09 5.91
N LYS A 293 -2.72 17.13 5.38
CA LYS A 293 -4.00 16.69 5.92
C LYS A 293 -3.94 15.20 6.29
N ASP A 294 -4.83 14.79 7.18
CA ASP A 294 -5.12 13.37 7.42
C ASP A 294 -6.05 12.80 6.33
N ALA A 295 -6.28 11.48 6.37
CA ALA A 295 -7.16 10.77 5.42
C ALA A 295 -8.64 11.20 5.49
N SER A 296 -9.03 12.01 6.48
CA SER A 296 -10.37 12.60 6.57
C SER A 296 -10.42 14.04 6.03
N GLY A 297 -9.29 14.57 5.56
CA GLY A 297 -9.16 15.94 5.06
C GLY A 297 -9.01 17.00 6.14
N ASN A 298 -8.83 16.63 7.41
CA ASN A 298 -8.54 17.58 8.48
C ASN A 298 -7.04 17.92 8.46
N PRO A 299 -6.62 19.09 8.96
CA PRO A 299 -5.20 19.39 9.15
C PRO A 299 -4.51 18.29 9.97
N LEU A 300 -3.36 17.81 9.49
CA LEU A 300 -2.59 16.81 10.20
C LEU A 300 -2.10 17.39 11.54
N ILE A 301 -2.33 16.67 12.63
CA ILE A 301 -1.87 17.07 13.97
C ILE A 301 -0.76 16.12 14.40
N LEU A 302 0.42 16.68 14.71
CA LEU A 302 1.54 15.95 15.27
C LEU A 302 1.55 16.10 16.79
N ARG A 303 1.91 15.04 17.50
CA ARG A 303 2.14 15.06 18.94
C ARG A 303 3.63 14.91 19.20
N ALA A 304 4.21 15.84 19.94
CA ALA A 304 5.64 15.86 20.23
C ALA A 304 6.11 14.54 20.88
N ALA A 305 5.31 14.00 21.81
CA ALA A 305 5.63 12.79 22.56
C ALA A 305 5.79 11.54 21.68
N ASP A 306 5.09 11.46 20.54
CA ASP A 306 5.18 10.32 19.61
C ASP A 306 6.58 10.22 18.98
N TYR A 307 7.34 11.31 19.01
CA TYR A 307 8.69 11.43 18.44
C TYR A 307 9.77 11.65 19.50
N GLY A 308 9.42 11.65 20.79
CA GLY A 308 10.36 11.94 21.89
C GLY A 308 10.63 13.43 22.15
N TYR A 309 9.77 14.31 21.64
CA TYR A 309 9.84 15.77 21.82
C TYR A 309 8.80 16.24 22.86
N ARG A 310 8.86 17.52 23.21
CA ARG A 310 7.96 18.16 24.20
C ARG A 310 7.38 19.48 23.71
N ALA A 311 6.45 20.03 24.49
CA ALA A 311 5.92 21.38 24.28
C ALA A 311 7.07 22.39 24.22
N GLY A 312 7.00 23.34 23.28
CA GLY A 312 8.06 24.31 23.01
C GLY A 312 9.07 23.89 21.94
N ASP A 313 9.16 22.60 21.60
CA ASP A 313 10.01 22.13 20.49
C ASP A 313 9.46 22.58 19.13
N GLN A 314 10.26 22.43 18.07
CA GLN A 314 9.93 22.92 16.74
C GLN A 314 9.57 21.79 15.77
N LEU A 315 8.49 21.98 15.04
CA LEU A 315 8.20 21.35 13.76
C LEU A 315 8.55 22.35 12.66
N VAL A 316 9.50 22.02 11.79
CA VAL A 316 9.84 22.80 10.60
C VAL A 316 9.34 22.05 9.38
N VAL A 317 8.49 22.68 8.58
CA VAL A 317 7.97 22.11 7.33
C VAL A 317 8.65 22.78 6.15
N LEU A 318 9.33 21.97 5.34
CA LEU A 318 10.07 22.38 4.16
C LEU A 318 9.36 21.88 2.90
N GLU A 319 8.82 22.80 2.11
CA GLU A 319 8.23 22.47 0.81
C GLU A 319 9.36 22.23 -0.22
N LEU A 320 9.34 21.08 -0.89
CA LEU A 320 10.31 20.78 -1.94
C LEU A 320 9.83 21.36 -3.28
N PRO A 321 10.73 21.83 -4.17
CA PRO A 321 10.38 22.53 -5.40
C PRO A 321 9.95 21.57 -6.52
N TYR A 322 9.04 20.64 -6.22
CA TYR A 322 8.51 19.63 -7.13
C TYR A 322 6.98 19.67 -7.13
N ALA A 323 6.37 19.53 -8.31
CA ALA A 323 4.93 19.32 -8.40
C ALA A 323 4.55 17.87 -7.99
N SER A 324 5.39 16.90 -8.37
CA SER A 324 5.28 15.51 -7.96
C SER A 324 6.66 14.84 -7.85
N PHE A 325 6.71 13.74 -7.09
CA PHE A 325 7.91 12.94 -6.86
C PHE A 325 7.60 11.44 -6.94
N GLY A 326 8.20 10.74 -7.90
CA GLY A 326 8.08 9.29 -8.09
C GLY A 326 9.44 8.59 -8.12
N ASN A 327 9.43 7.26 -8.15
CA ASN A 327 10.63 6.42 -8.09
C ASN A 327 11.61 6.58 -9.27
N GLY A 328 11.18 7.14 -10.40
CA GLY A 328 12.05 7.40 -11.56
C GLY A 328 12.89 8.67 -11.45
N GLN A 329 12.68 9.50 -10.42
CA GLN A 329 13.42 10.75 -10.23
C GLN A 329 14.64 10.55 -9.32
N PRO A 330 15.75 11.30 -9.56
CA PRO A 330 16.87 11.34 -8.62
C PRO A 330 16.43 11.80 -7.24
N SER A 331 17.08 11.29 -6.18
CA SER A 331 16.80 11.70 -4.81
C SER A 331 16.96 13.21 -4.61
N ALA A 332 16.10 13.83 -3.79
CA ALA A 332 16.21 15.24 -3.43
C ALA A 332 16.96 15.40 -2.11
N THR A 333 18.18 15.94 -2.15
CA THR A 333 18.99 16.20 -0.95
C THR A 333 18.90 17.69 -0.57
N VAL A 334 18.47 17.94 0.66
CA VAL A 334 18.31 19.27 1.26
C VAL A 334 19.37 19.48 2.33
N ASP A 335 20.09 20.59 2.24
CA ASP A 335 21.01 21.05 3.28
C ASP A 335 20.23 21.84 4.33
N ILE A 336 20.23 21.37 5.57
CA ILE A 336 19.50 21.99 6.68
C ILE A 336 20.49 22.50 7.70
N THR A 337 20.43 23.81 7.97
CA THR A 337 21.27 24.48 8.96
C THR A 337 20.48 24.72 10.24
N VAL A 338 21.07 24.31 11.36
CA VAL A 338 20.55 24.54 12.71
C VAL A 338 21.56 25.30 13.55
N LYS A 339 21.09 25.94 14.61
CA LYS A 339 21.90 26.60 15.63
C LYS A 339 21.72 25.89 16.95
N LEU A 340 22.83 25.54 17.60
CA LEU A 340 22.83 25.02 18.97
C LEU A 340 22.86 26.17 19.98
N SER A 341 22.15 26.03 21.11
CA SER A 341 22.18 27.01 22.18
C SER A 341 23.60 27.24 22.73
N GLU A 342 23.85 28.45 23.22
CA GLU A 342 25.07 28.75 24.01
C GLU A 342 25.00 28.12 25.41
N LEU A 343 23.79 27.75 25.84
CA LEU A 343 23.51 27.08 27.12
C LEU A 343 23.51 25.55 27.01
N ALA A 344 23.74 25.00 25.81
CA ALA A 344 23.75 23.56 25.59
C ALA A 344 24.76 22.84 26.50
N ASP A 345 24.30 21.78 27.16
CA ASP A 345 25.14 20.96 28.01
C ASP A 345 26.20 20.21 27.18
N ALA A 346 27.47 20.37 27.57
CA ALA A 346 28.57 19.71 26.89
C ALA A 346 28.42 18.17 26.96
N ASN A 347 28.55 17.51 25.80
CA ASN A 347 28.40 16.07 25.60
C ASN A 347 26.97 15.53 25.79
N GLN A 348 25.94 16.39 25.81
CA GLN A 348 24.55 15.93 25.72
C GLN A 348 24.06 15.96 24.26
N PRO A 349 23.73 14.79 23.67
CA PRO A 349 23.38 14.71 22.25
C PRO A 349 21.97 15.24 21.99
N HIS A 350 21.82 16.12 21.01
CA HIS A 350 20.51 16.56 20.56
C HIS A 350 20.05 15.69 19.39
N VAL A 351 18.89 15.04 19.54
CA VAL A 351 18.32 14.18 18.49
C VAL A 351 17.45 15.03 17.56
N ILE A 352 17.69 14.91 16.26
CA ILE A 352 16.87 15.50 15.21
C ILE A 352 16.16 14.37 14.48
N SER A 353 14.89 14.56 14.18
CA SER A 353 14.06 13.58 13.47
C SER A 353 13.52 14.20 12.20
N VAL A 354 13.44 13.40 11.15
CA VAL A 354 12.91 13.82 9.85
C VAL A 354 11.86 12.85 9.36
N ARG A 355 10.88 13.37 8.63
CA ARG A 355 9.92 12.57 7.87
C ARG A 355 9.61 13.24 6.55
N GLY A 356 9.26 12.44 5.55
CA GLY A 356 8.77 12.91 4.27
C GLY A 356 7.25 12.78 4.19
N GLY A 357 6.64 13.59 3.32
CA GLY A 357 5.24 13.46 2.97
C GLY A 357 4.91 14.12 1.65
N PHE A 358 3.66 13.95 1.24
CA PHE A 358 3.08 14.57 0.05
C PHE A 358 1.85 15.35 0.49
N GLN A 359 1.78 16.64 0.16
CA GLN A 359 0.67 17.50 0.59
C GLN A 359 -0.65 17.03 -0.01
N TYR A 360 -0.64 16.60 -1.27
CA TYR A 360 -1.83 16.18 -2.02
C TYR A 360 -1.89 14.67 -2.25
N GLY A 361 -1.09 13.88 -1.52
CA GLY A 361 -1.13 12.42 -1.63
C GLY A 361 -0.78 11.91 -3.04
N ASN A 362 -1.66 11.10 -3.63
CA ASN A 362 -1.41 10.34 -4.86
C ASN A 362 -1.78 11.11 -6.13
N ASP A 363 -2.49 12.23 -6.04
CA ASP A 363 -2.84 13.07 -7.19
C ASP A 363 -2.71 14.59 -6.90
N ALA A 364 -3.02 15.43 -7.88
CA ALA A 364 -2.85 16.89 -7.76
C ALA A 364 -4.08 17.64 -7.21
N LEU A 365 -5.14 16.94 -6.80
CA LEU A 365 -6.49 17.49 -6.58
C LEU A 365 -6.78 17.87 -5.12
N ASP A 366 -5.86 17.63 -4.18
CA ASP A 366 -6.02 17.94 -2.75
C ASP A 366 -7.30 17.29 -2.15
N ASN A 367 -7.47 16.00 -2.46
CA ASN A 367 -8.63 15.16 -2.19
C ASN A 367 -8.25 13.96 -1.27
N PRO A 368 -7.72 14.18 -0.07
CA PRO A 368 -7.12 13.11 0.76
C PRO A 368 -8.10 12.00 1.20
N THR A 369 -9.41 12.16 0.98
CA THR A 369 -10.41 11.09 1.18
C THR A 369 -10.46 10.10 0.01
N GLN A 370 -9.76 10.39 -1.08
CA GLN A 370 -9.64 9.61 -2.32
C GLN A 370 -8.19 9.15 -2.57
N ASP A 371 -7.29 9.33 -1.61
CA ASP A 371 -5.87 8.94 -1.60
C ASP A 371 -5.59 7.86 -0.54
#